data_AF-A0A4V4GPR9-F1
#
_entry.id   AF-A0A4V4GPR9-F1
#
_cell.length_a   1.000
_cell.length_b   1.000
_cell.length_c   1.000
_cell.angle_alpha   90.00
_cell.angle_beta   90.00
_cell.angle_gamma   90.00
#
_symmetry.space_group_name_H-M   'P 1'
#
loop_
_entity.id
_entity.type
_entity.pdbx_description
1 polymer ?
#
loop_
_entity_poly.entity_id
_entity_poly.type
_entity_poly.pdbx_seq_one_letter_code
_entity_poly.pdbx_strand_id
1 'polypeptide(L)'
;MLDFKELNKDGKDFELLIRELLFSKGYKVYWSGVGPDGGRDLVCVEERQSFFAPDKKRWLIQCKHNAHSGKSVSVEDLDDIVDSCTQHDAAGFILACSTQPSSAVVNRLEAITNNSKNDITAIYWDYVFIEQALSCASLWRVAQRFFPISAESTTWKVYATENPNHWVVNYKGYYFHLANRIGSYHEHHFDSISQRISEIESLTMPEKHFICVRSIYYDDKNGGYTWYLDCMYPNDESPRYSSAQIKHYLGDGYALEDGQCYSFDVKLRAYLQLSDHYDPDHYDYYTRYMHSYLYGAKRESNWDDLEEAYKSDEELKERLNASKTASFDRLVAKFSEIGFLRLVRASNARVEDLDKFHLQRSWSDLISSLDIDTDRFFSAWFLFDVQSVDKLHQLISYIPQHVLYSFRLTRAYIYLPEDNDRSRLDSDEDEYLFELTMSIHPAELSNKFTAREKLNEYFELAIQGIGAFQANNS
;
A
#
# COMPACT_ATOMS: atom_id res chain seq x y z
N MET A 1 19.99 9.52 -11.23
CA MET A 1 20.13 10.66 -12.15
C MET A 1 18.89 10.66 -13.02
N LEU A 2 18.20 11.79 -13.14
CA LEU A 2 16.95 11.87 -13.91
C LEU A 2 17.25 11.78 -15.41
N ASP A 3 16.55 10.91 -16.14
CA ASP A 3 16.71 10.77 -17.59
C ASP A 3 15.71 11.66 -18.34
N PHE A 4 16.20 12.79 -18.86
CA PHE A 4 15.37 13.71 -19.63
C PHE A 4 14.82 13.12 -20.94
N LYS A 5 15.26 11.94 -21.37
CA LYS A 5 14.68 11.22 -22.51
C LYS A 5 13.32 10.57 -22.21
N GLU A 6 12.92 10.49 -20.95
CA GLU A 6 11.57 10.02 -20.56
C GLU A 6 10.47 10.98 -21.01
N LEU A 7 10.79 12.27 -21.16
CA LEU A 7 9.87 13.29 -21.66
C LEU A 7 9.60 13.10 -23.15
N ASN A 8 8.39 13.43 -23.60
CA ASN A 8 8.05 13.36 -25.01
C ASN A 8 8.92 14.29 -25.88
N LYS A 9 9.24 13.82 -27.09
CA LYS A 9 10.10 14.52 -28.06
C LYS A 9 9.55 15.88 -28.52
N ASP A 10 8.24 16.11 -28.36
CA ASP A 10 7.57 17.33 -28.81
C ASP A 10 7.78 18.53 -27.87
N GLY A 11 8.44 18.33 -26.72
CA GLY A 11 8.83 19.39 -25.79
C GLY A 11 7.75 19.83 -24.81
N LYS A 12 6.49 19.42 -25.02
CA LYS A 12 5.35 19.85 -24.18
C LYS A 12 5.48 19.38 -22.73
N ASP A 13 5.93 18.15 -22.53
CA ASP A 13 6.13 17.63 -21.17
C ASP A 13 7.26 18.37 -20.45
N PHE A 14 8.27 18.85 -21.19
CA PHE A 14 9.34 19.66 -20.61
C PHE A 14 8.85 21.05 -20.21
N GLU A 15 7.99 21.68 -21.02
CA GLU A 15 7.32 22.94 -20.64
C GLU A 15 6.44 22.76 -19.40
N LEU A 16 5.65 21.69 -19.36
CA LEU A 16 4.83 21.33 -18.21
C LEU A 16 5.69 21.09 -16.96
N LEU A 17 6.82 20.40 -17.08
CA LEU A 17 7.78 20.18 -15.99
C LEU A 17 8.26 21.50 -15.40
N ILE A 18 8.71 22.44 -16.24
CA ILE A 18 9.22 23.74 -15.78
C ILE A 18 8.12 24.56 -15.13
N ARG A 19 6.89 24.51 -15.66
CA ARG A 19 5.71 25.15 -15.06
C ARG A 19 5.42 24.59 -13.66
N GLU A 20 5.38 23.28 -13.51
CA GLU A 20 5.09 22.61 -12.24
C GLU A 20 6.20 22.85 -11.19
N LEU A 21 7.47 22.90 -11.63
CA LEU A 21 8.60 23.27 -10.78
C LEU A 21 8.43 24.69 -10.22
N LEU A 22 8.08 25.65 -11.09
CA LEU A 22 7.88 27.05 -10.70
C LEU A 22 6.66 27.24 -9.79
N PHE A 23 5.54 26.57 -10.09
CA PHE A 23 4.36 26.57 -9.22
C PHE A 23 4.67 26.02 -7.83
N SER A 24 5.40 24.90 -7.77
CA SER A 24 5.78 24.26 -6.51
C SER A 24 6.77 25.12 -5.70
N LYS A 25 7.44 26.09 -6.32
CA LYS A 25 8.24 27.14 -5.63
C LYS A 25 7.42 28.36 -5.21
N GLY A 26 6.12 28.39 -5.47
CA GLY A 26 5.21 29.47 -5.07
C GLY A 26 5.12 30.65 -6.05
N TYR A 27 5.63 30.50 -7.28
CA TYR A 27 5.54 31.53 -8.31
C TYR A 27 4.21 31.50 -9.08
N LYS A 28 3.81 32.64 -9.64
CA LYS A 28 2.61 32.73 -10.50
C LYS A 28 3.02 32.53 -11.96
N VAL A 29 2.64 31.40 -12.54
CA VAL A 29 3.00 31.02 -13.91
C VAL A 29 1.77 30.99 -14.82
N TYR A 30 1.91 31.56 -16.02
CA TYR A 30 0.89 31.66 -17.04
C TYR A 30 1.40 31.11 -18.37
N TRP A 31 0.52 30.47 -19.14
CA TRP A 31 0.81 30.11 -20.53
C TRP A 31 0.79 31.35 -21.41
N SER A 32 1.66 31.35 -22.43
CA SER A 32 1.69 32.38 -23.47
C SER A 32 0.53 32.27 -24.49
N GLY A 33 -0.20 31.14 -24.52
CA GLY A 33 -1.32 30.85 -25.43
C GLY A 33 -0.98 29.80 -26.50
N VAL A 34 -1.98 29.11 -27.06
CA VAL A 34 -1.78 28.11 -28.14
C VAL A 34 -2.04 28.77 -29.51
N GLY A 35 -0.97 29.10 -30.23
CA GLY A 35 -0.99 29.74 -31.55
C GLY A 35 0.39 29.72 -32.22
N PRO A 36 0.52 30.12 -33.51
CA PRO A 36 1.80 30.19 -34.20
C PRO A 36 2.61 31.41 -33.70
N ASP A 37 3.01 31.36 -32.44
CA ASP A 37 3.62 32.49 -31.73
C ASP A 37 5.12 32.32 -31.60
N GLY A 38 5.84 33.44 -31.71
CA GLY A 38 7.31 33.56 -31.78
C GLY A 38 8.05 33.09 -30.52
N GLY A 39 8.05 31.77 -30.31
CA GLY A 39 8.93 30.98 -29.44
C GLY A 39 8.86 31.25 -27.95
N ARG A 40 7.70 31.64 -27.42
CA ARG A 40 7.47 31.83 -25.97
C ARG A 40 6.65 30.69 -25.39
N ASP A 41 7.12 30.13 -24.27
CA ASP A 41 6.44 28.97 -23.66
C ASP A 41 5.72 29.35 -22.36
N LEU A 42 6.37 30.09 -21.45
CA LEU A 42 5.78 30.47 -20.16
C LEU A 42 6.09 31.92 -19.75
N VAL A 43 5.17 32.53 -18.99
CA VAL A 43 5.38 33.81 -18.31
C VAL A 43 5.26 33.58 -16.80
N CYS A 44 6.29 33.97 -16.05
CA CYS A 44 6.32 33.82 -14.60
C CYS A 44 6.39 35.19 -13.92
N VAL A 45 5.61 35.39 -12.86
CA VAL A 45 5.65 36.58 -12.01
C VAL A 45 6.22 36.19 -10.65
N GLU A 46 7.40 36.72 -10.37
CA GLU A 46 8.09 36.65 -9.09
C GLU A 46 7.63 37.82 -8.21
N GLU A 47 6.88 37.55 -7.14
CA GLU A 47 6.49 38.55 -6.16
C GLU A 47 7.49 38.55 -5.00
N ARG A 48 8.23 39.65 -4.85
CA ARG A 48 9.25 39.79 -3.80
C ARG A 48 8.69 40.62 -2.66
N GLN A 49 8.49 39.97 -1.52
CA GLN A 49 8.14 40.64 -0.27
C GLN A 49 9.40 41.32 0.28
N SER A 50 9.45 42.64 0.17
CA SER A 50 10.50 43.45 0.79
C SER A 50 9.88 44.27 1.92
N PHE A 51 10.66 44.44 2.99
CA PHE A 51 10.29 45.27 4.14
C PHE A 51 9.97 46.72 3.73
N PHE A 52 10.56 47.21 2.64
CA PHE A 52 10.41 48.60 2.18
C PHE A 52 9.21 48.79 1.24
N ALA A 53 9.07 47.91 0.24
CA ALA A 53 7.95 47.91 -0.69
C ALA A 53 7.88 46.56 -1.42
N PRO A 54 6.69 45.98 -1.61
CA PRO A 54 6.54 44.78 -2.43
C PRO A 54 6.93 45.10 -3.88
N ASP A 55 7.75 44.24 -4.48
CA ASP A 55 8.19 44.34 -5.87
C ASP A 55 7.69 43.14 -6.68
N LYS A 56 7.47 43.33 -7.98
CA LYS A 56 7.07 42.28 -8.90
C LYS A 56 8.01 42.26 -10.09
N LYS A 57 8.66 41.11 -10.31
CA LYS A 57 9.49 40.89 -11.49
C LYS A 57 8.83 39.88 -12.40
N ARG A 58 8.63 40.26 -13.66
CA ARG A 58 8.10 39.39 -14.71
C ARG A 58 9.25 38.75 -15.48
N TRP A 59 9.17 37.44 -15.63
CA TRP A 59 10.14 36.58 -16.30
C TRP A 59 9.50 35.91 -17.52
N LEU A 60 10.13 36.03 -18.68
CA LEU A 60 9.85 35.18 -19.83
C LEU A 60 10.67 33.91 -19.73
N ILE A 61 10.03 32.77 -19.98
CA ILE A 61 10.70 31.47 -19.95
C ILE A 61 10.53 30.82 -21.31
N GLN A 62 11.67 30.46 -21.90
CA GLN A 62 11.74 29.68 -23.12
C GLN A 62 12.31 28.30 -22.78
N CYS A 63 11.63 27.26 -23.19
CA CYS A 63 11.90 25.86 -22.94
C CYS A 63 12.47 25.22 -24.22
N LYS A 64 13.64 24.59 -24.13
CA LYS A 64 14.27 23.88 -25.26
C LYS A 64 14.58 22.44 -24.86
N HIS A 65 13.84 21.51 -25.46
CA HIS A 65 13.96 20.09 -25.18
C HIS A 65 14.81 19.36 -26.24
N ASN A 66 16.09 19.18 -25.97
CA ASN A 66 17.06 18.55 -26.88
C ASN A 66 17.59 17.19 -26.37
N ALA A 67 17.03 16.62 -25.29
CA ALA A 67 17.56 15.41 -24.65
C ALA A 67 17.65 14.20 -25.58
N HIS A 68 16.69 14.05 -26.51
CA HIS A 68 16.67 12.96 -27.50
C HIS A 68 17.74 13.09 -28.57
N SER A 69 18.13 14.31 -28.94
CA SER A 69 19.18 14.56 -29.94
C SER A 69 20.57 14.64 -29.33
N GLY A 70 20.66 14.92 -28.02
CA GLY A 70 21.92 15.16 -27.30
C GLY A 70 22.61 16.46 -27.71
N LYS A 71 21.99 17.29 -28.55
CA LYS A 71 22.58 18.55 -29.03
C LYS A 71 22.46 19.64 -27.96
N SER A 72 23.49 20.48 -27.88
CA SER A 72 23.42 21.73 -27.12
C SER A 72 22.46 22.71 -27.78
N VAL A 73 21.86 23.59 -26.98
CA VAL A 73 21.01 24.68 -27.51
C VAL A 73 21.87 25.71 -28.22
N SER A 74 21.52 26.03 -29.46
CA SER A 74 22.23 26.97 -30.33
C SER A 74 21.56 28.34 -30.35
N VAL A 75 22.26 29.35 -30.90
CA VAL A 75 21.74 30.72 -30.98
C VAL A 75 20.54 30.80 -31.93
N GLU A 76 20.51 29.94 -32.95
CA GLU A 76 19.42 29.82 -33.94
C GLU A 76 18.13 29.29 -33.32
N ASP A 77 18.25 28.58 -32.18
CA ASP A 77 17.10 28.06 -31.44
C ASP A 77 16.42 29.13 -30.58
N LEU A 78 16.98 30.33 -30.46
CA LEU A 78 16.50 31.42 -29.60
C LEU A 78 15.99 32.60 -30.42
N ASP A 79 14.83 33.12 -30.05
CA ASP A 79 14.26 34.31 -30.65
C ASP A 79 15.04 35.58 -30.26
N ASP A 80 14.56 36.74 -30.70
CA ASP A 80 15.06 38.00 -30.17
C ASP A 80 14.58 38.19 -28.72
N ILE A 81 15.48 37.89 -27.79
CA ILE A 81 15.24 37.94 -26.35
C ILE A 81 14.87 39.36 -25.89
N VAL A 82 15.53 40.39 -26.43
CA VAL A 82 15.33 41.77 -25.98
C VAL A 82 13.98 42.30 -26.46
N ASP A 83 13.66 42.07 -27.73
CA ASP A 83 12.37 42.46 -28.28
C ASP A 83 11.22 41.69 -27.62
N SER A 84 11.42 40.39 -27.38
CA SER A 84 10.44 39.56 -26.67
C SER A 84 10.21 40.05 -25.25
N CYS A 85 11.26 40.33 -24.48
CA CYS A 85 11.11 40.88 -23.12
C CYS A 85 10.38 42.23 -23.13
N THR A 86 10.73 43.10 -24.07
CA THR A 86 10.11 44.42 -24.22
C THR A 86 8.62 44.30 -24.56
N GLN A 87 8.25 43.40 -25.48
CA GLN A 87 6.87 43.18 -25.88
C GLN A 87 5.97 42.70 -24.71
N HIS A 88 6.54 41.96 -23.75
CA HIS A 88 5.80 41.34 -22.65
C HIS A 88 5.95 42.05 -21.30
N ASP A 89 6.62 43.21 -21.30
CA ASP A 89 6.95 43.98 -20.10
C ASP A 89 7.68 43.10 -19.06
N ALA A 90 8.64 42.30 -19.54
CA ALA A 90 9.43 41.39 -18.74
C ALA A 90 10.82 41.98 -18.49
N ALA A 91 11.22 42.02 -17.22
CA ALA A 91 12.55 42.45 -16.78
C ALA A 91 13.51 41.26 -16.61
N GLY A 92 13.09 40.06 -17.02
CA GLY A 92 13.87 38.85 -16.89
C GLY A 92 13.55 37.82 -17.98
N PHE A 93 14.57 37.04 -18.34
CA PHE A 93 14.50 35.95 -19.30
C PHE A 93 15.19 34.71 -18.73
N ILE A 94 14.57 33.54 -18.88
CA ILE A 94 15.11 32.24 -18.49
C ILE A 94 15.06 31.31 -19.70
N LEU A 95 16.23 30.82 -20.12
CA LEU A 95 16.33 29.68 -21.01
C LEU A 95 16.36 28.38 -20.19
N ALA A 96 15.24 27.67 -20.11
CA ALA A 96 15.23 26.32 -19.56
C ALA A 96 15.57 25.32 -20.66
N CYS A 97 16.57 24.46 -20.43
CA CYS A 97 17.02 23.50 -21.44
C CYS A 97 17.30 22.12 -20.84
N SER A 98 16.85 21.08 -21.54
CA SER A 98 17.04 19.68 -21.13
C SER A 98 18.43 19.12 -21.49
N THR A 99 19.31 19.96 -22.01
CA THR A 99 20.73 19.72 -22.29
C THR A 99 21.51 20.96 -21.84
N GLN A 100 22.76 21.15 -22.28
CA GLN A 100 23.50 22.39 -22.01
C GLN A 100 23.33 23.42 -23.12
N PRO A 101 23.30 24.72 -22.80
CA PRO A 101 23.43 25.77 -23.82
C PRO A 101 24.84 25.75 -24.42
N SER A 102 24.96 26.13 -25.69
CA SER A 102 26.28 26.36 -26.32
C SER A 102 26.97 27.59 -25.74
N SER A 103 28.29 27.67 -25.83
CA SER A 103 29.06 28.85 -25.37
C SER A 103 28.61 30.14 -26.05
N ALA A 104 28.16 30.08 -27.30
CA ALA A 104 27.61 31.24 -28.00
C ALA A 104 26.28 31.73 -27.39
N VAL A 105 25.42 30.82 -26.94
CA VAL A 105 24.19 31.16 -26.20
C VAL A 105 24.51 31.77 -24.85
N VAL A 106 25.43 31.17 -24.08
CA VAL A 106 25.84 31.70 -22.78
C VAL A 106 26.38 33.13 -22.92
N ASN A 107 27.31 33.35 -23.86
CA ASN A 107 27.84 34.69 -24.14
C ASN A 107 26.75 35.69 -24.54
N ARG A 108 25.73 35.26 -25.30
CA ARG A 108 24.58 36.10 -25.69
C ARG A 108 23.74 36.50 -24.46
N LEU A 109 23.43 35.56 -23.57
CA LEU A 109 22.67 35.82 -22.35
C LEU A 109 23.43 36.75 -21.39
N GLU A 110 24.73 36.53 -21.21
CA GLU A 110 25.59 37.40 -20.41
C GLU A 110 25.71 38.80 -21.01
N ALA A 111 25.83 38.91 -22.34
CA ALA A 111 25.87 40.20 -23.03
C ALA A 111 24.58 41.00 -22.87
N ILE A 112 23.41 40.33 -22.85
CA ILE A 112 22.12 40.97 -22.56
C ILE A 112 22.11 41.46 -21.11
N THR A 113 22.42 40.60 -20.15
CA THR A 113 22.41 40.95 -18.71
C THR A 113 23.38 42.09 -18.36
N ASN A 114 24.53 42.17 -19.03
CA ASN A 114 25.55 43.19 -18.79
C ASN A 114 25.31 44.49 -19.59
N ASN A 115 24.28 44.55 -20.43
CA ASN A 115 24.02 45.72 -21.26
C ASN A 115 23.30 46.81 -20.46
N SER A 116 24.03 47.82 -20.03
CA SER A 116 23.49 49.02 -19.33
C SER A 116 22.33 49.76 -20.03
N LYS A 117 22.06 49.47 -21.32
CA LYS A 117 20.95 50.08 -22.07
C LYS A 117 19.63 49.32 -21.96
N ASN A 118 19.63 48.09 -21.44
CA ASN A 118 18.41 47.33 -21.15
C ASN A 118 18.44 46.87 -19.68
N ASP A 119 17.28 46.82 -19.03
CA ASP A 119 17.15 46.37 -17.63
C ASP A 119 16.66 44.93 -17.58
N ILE A 120 17.26 44.06 -18.42
CA ILE A 120 16.82 42.68 -18.60
C ILE A 120 17.86 41.75 -17.99
N THR A 121 17.43 40.90 -17.04
CA THR A 121 18.26 39.82 -16.51
C THR A 121 18.02 38.54 -17.30
N ALA A 122 18.99 38.09 -18.08
CA ALA A 122 18.91 36.86 -18.87
C ALA A 122 19.78 35.74 -18.26
N ILE A 123 19.16 34.63 -17.88
CA ILE A 123 19.81 33.45 -17.28
C ILE A 123 19.42 32.17 -18.03
N TYR A 124 20.09 31.06 -17.72
CA TYR A 124 19.71 29.74 -18.20
C TYR A 124 19.61 28.74 -17.05
N TRP A 125 18.77 27.74 -17.24
CA TRP A 125 18.65 26.53 -16.41
C TRP A 125 18.96 25.33 -17.32
N ASP A 126 20.11 24.70 -17.11
CA ASP A 126 20.44 23.46 -17.81
C ASP A 126 19.88 22.24 -17.07
N TYR A 127 20.04 21.07 -17.68
CA TYR A 127 19.54 19.82 -17.10
C TYR A 127 20.09 19.55 -15.69
N VAL A 128 21.33 19.98 -15.39
CA VAL A 128 21.96 19.81 -14.08
C VAL A 128 21.27 20.70 -13.04
N PHE A 129 21.05 21.98 -13.36
CA PHE A 129 20.32 22.88 -12.48
C PHE A 129 18.90 22.36 -12.22
N ILE A 130 18.19 21.94 -13.28
CA ILE A 130 16.82 21.43 -13.17
C ILE A 130 16.79 20.16 -12.31
N GLU A 131 17.71 19.22 -12.53
CA GLU A 131 17.82 18.01 -11.71
C GLU A 131 18.10 18.35 -10.24
N GLN A 132 19.03 19.26 -9.96
CA GLN A 132 19.33 19.69 -8.60
C GLN A 132 18.14 20.38 -7.93
N ALA A 133 17.42 21.23 -8.67
CA ALA A 133 16.22 21.88 -8.18
C ALA A 133 15.13 20.84 -7.85
N LEU A 134 14.95 19.82 -8.69
CA LEU A 134 14.03 18.70 -8.46
C LEU A 134 14.48 17.77 -7.33
N SER A 135 15.77 17.72 -7.03
CA SER A 135 16.39 16.85 -6.01
C SER A 135 16.19 17.35 -4.56
N CYS A 136 15.02 17.92 -4.26
CA CYS A 136 14.62 18.29 -2.91
C CYS A 136 13.23 17.74 -2.57
N ALA A 137 12.95 17.53 -1.27
CA ALA A 137 11.69 16.99 -0.78
C ALA A 137 10.45 17.58 -1.45
N SER A 138 10.36 18.91 -1.55
CA SER A 138 9.19 19.60 -2.09
C SER A 138 8.99 19.43 -3.59
N LEU A 139 10.05 19.09 -4.34
CA LEU A 139 10.03 19.02 -5.80
C LEU A 139 10.26 17.61 -6.35
N TRP A 140 10.61 16.64 -5.50
CA TRP A 140 10.87 15.28 -5.93
C TRP A 140 9.62 14.59 -6.51
N ARG A 141 8.41 14.94 -6.03
CA ARG A 141 7.16 14.46 -6.65
C ARG A 141 7.00 14.92 -8.11
N VAL A 142 7.44 16.14 -8.40
CA VAL A 142 7.46 16.67 -9.78
C VAL A 142 8.43 15.81 -10.59
N ALA A 143 9.58 15.46 -10.03
CA ALA A 143 10.50 14.53 -10.67
C ALA A 143 9.84 13.17 -10.96
N GLN A 144 9.08 12.60 -10.03
CA GLN A 144 8.42 11.31 -10.23
C GLN A 144 7.32 11.33 -11.29
N ARG A 145 6.55 12.43 -11.38
CA ARG A 145 5.51 12.59 -12.39
C ARG A 145 6.08 12.62 -13.81
N PHE A 146 7.20 13.31 -14.00
CA PHE A 146 7.79 13.56 -15.32
C PHE A 146 8.90 12.58 -15.69
N PHE A 147 9.50 11.90 -14.70
CA PHE A 147 10.56 10.91 -14.87
C PHE A 147 10.25 9.63 -14.10
N PRO A 148 9.11 8.98 -14.33
CA PRO A 148 8.68 7.84 -13.52
C PRO A 148 9.73 6.72 -13.47
N ILE A 149 10.46 6.45 -14.55
CA ILE A 149 11.42 5.33 -14.61
C ILE A 149 12.71 5.68 -13.84
N SER A 150 13.32 6.83 -14.10
CA SER A 150 14.58 7.22 -13.44
C SER A 150 14.38 7.74 -12.02
N ALA A 151 13.17 8.19 -11.67
CA ALA A 151 12.81 8.59 -10.31
C ALA A 151 12.32 7.42 -9.44
N GLU A 152 11.82 6.32 -10.02
CA GLU A 152 11.42 5.09 -9.30
C GLU A 152 12.61 4.34 -8.66
N SER A 153 13.83 4.90 -8.70
CA SER A 153 15.00 4.30 -8.06
C SER A 153 14.64 3.77 -6.67
N THR A 154 14.89 2.48 -6.42
CA THR A 154 14.68 1.78 -5.14
C THR A 154 15.56 2.33 -4.00
N THR A 155 16.25 3.44 -4.26
CA THR A 155 17.12 4.15 -3.36
C THR A 155 16.30 5.09 -2.49
N TRP A 156 16.47 4.98 -1.18
CA TRP A 156 15.92 5.91 -0.20
C TRP A 156 16.40 7.33 -0.47
N LYS A 157 15.46 8.27 -0.54
CA LYS A 157 15.76 9.70 -0.55
C LYS A 157 15.17 10.34 0.69
N VAL A 158 16.04 10.70 1.61
CA VAL A 158 15.65 11.28 2.89
C VAL A 158 16.13 12.72 2.96
N TYR A 159 15.19 13.60 3.28
CA TYR A 159 15.43 15.02 3.43
C TYR A 159 15.19 15.39 4.88
N ALA A 160 16.23 15.88 5.56
CA ALA A 160 16.11 16.43 6.90
C ALA A 160 15.22 17.68 6.91
N THR A 161 14.44 17.84 7.97
CA THR A 161 13.69 19.08 8.22
C THR A 161 14.38 19.90 9.31
N GLU A 162 13.74 20.99 9.74
CA GLU A 162 14.21 21.78 10.89
C GLU A 162 14.14 20.99 12.20
N ASN A 163 13.33 19.92 12.25
CA ASN A 163 13.19 19.04 13.39
C ASN A 163 14.11 17.81 13.23
N PRO A 164 15.00 17.50 14.19
CA PRO A 164 16.00 16.44 14.06
C PRO A 164 15.45 15.01 14.07
N ASN A 165 14.20 14.85 14.47
CA ASN A 165 13.45 13.59 14.53
C ASN A 165 12.37 13.51 13.44
N HIS A 166 12.45 14.37 12.42
CA HIS A 166 11.48 14.44 11.33
C HIS A 166 12.19 14.55 9.99
N TRP A 167 11.71 13.75 9.05
CA TRP A 167 12.22 13.71 7.69
C TRP A 167 11.06 13.68 6.70
N VAL A 168 11.34 14.15 5.50
CA VAL A 168 10.53 13.87 4.32
C VAL A 168 11.25 12.79 3.54
N VAL A 169 10.53 11.71 3.23
CA VAL A 169 11.09 10.52 2.60
C VAL A 169 10.43 10.31 1.25
N ASN A 170 11.25 9.93 0.27
CA ASN A 170 10.78 9.34 -0.96
C ASN A 170 11.39 7.95 -1.18
N TYR A 171 10.54 6.99 -1.51
CA TYR A 171 10.93 5.61 -1.74
C TYR A 171 9.91 4.91 -2.66
N LYS A 172 10.36 4.29 -3.76
CA LYS A 172 9.51 3.57 -4.72
C LYS A 172 8.24 4.32 -5.15
N GLY A 173 8.33 5.60 -5.51
CA GLY A 173 7.10 6.34 -5.85
C GLY A 173 6.45 7.04 -4.65
N TYR A 174 6.54 6.49 -3.44
CA TYR A 174 5.88 7.04 -2.26
C TYR A 174 6.58 8.27 -1.71
N TYR A 175 5.81 9.30 -1.41
CA TYR A 175 6.22 10.50 -0.68
C TYR A 175 5.54 10.51 0.69
N PHE A 176 6.30 10.55 1.79
CA PHE A 176 5.72 10.55 3.13
C PHE A 176 6.61 11.23 4.18
N HIS A 177 6.01 11.65 5.29
CA HIS A 177 6.76 12.09 6.47
C HIS A 177 7.18 10.90 7.32
N LEU A 178 8.46 10.82 7.67
CA LEU A 178 8.96 9.90 8.68
C LEU A 178 9.26 10.70 9.95
N ALA A 179 8.71 10.28 11.08
CA ALA A 179 8.94 10.95 12.36
C ALA A 179 9.21 9.95 13.47
N ASN A 180 10.14 10.28 14.35
CA ASN A 180 10.42 9.53 15.56
C ASN A 180 9.96 10.33 16.77
N ARG A 181 9.57 9.64 17.85
CA ARG A 181 9.22 10.30 19.11
C ARG A 181 10.38 11.12 19.68
N ILE A 182 11.58 10.55 19.72
CA ILE A 182 12.80 11.13 20.31
C ILE A 182 14.00 10.93 19.38
N GLY A 183 14.19 9.71 18.85
CA GLY A 183 15.41 9.33 18.14
C GLY A 183 15.69 10.13 16.85
N SER A 184 16.97 10.38 16.55
CA SER A 184 17.41 11.13 15.34
C SER A 184 17.97 10.24 14.22
N TYR A 185 17.83 8.92 14.32
CA TYR A 185 18.31 7.96 13.33
C TYR A 185 17.12 7.36 12.61
N HIS A 186 17.08 7.52 11.28
CA HIS A 186 15.96 7.08 10.45
C HIS A 186 16.25 5.78 9.67
N GLU A 187 17.53 5.45 9.47
CA GLU A 187 17.97 4.29 8.67
C GLU A 187 17.51 2.95 9.25
N HIS A 188 17.33 2.87 10.57
CA HIS A 188 16.86 1.65 11.25
C HIS A 188 15.43 1.23 10.88
N HIS A 189 14.65 2.13 10.27
CA HIS A 189 13.25 1.85 9.92
C HIS A 189 13.09 1.33 8.49
N PHE A 190 14.12 1.42 7.65
CA PHE A 190 13.99 1.19 6.22
C PHE A 190 13.56 -0.24 5.87
N ASP A 191 14.09 -1.25 6.55
CA ASP A 191 13.72 -2.64 6.28
C ASP A 191 12.23 -2.88 6.61
N SER A 192 11.81 -2.51 7.82
CA SER A 192 10.40 -2.55 8.26
C SER A 192 9.47 -1.80 7.30
N ILE A 193 9.82 -0.57 6.92
CA ILE A 193 9.03 0.26 6.01
C ILE A 193 8.95 -0.35 4.63
N SER A 194 10.07 -0.85 4.09
CA SER A 194 10.10 -1.47 2.77
C SER A 194 9.18 -2.69 2.68
N GLN A 195 9.13 -3.49 3.75
CA GLN A 195 8.30 -4.67 3.82
C GLN A 195 6.82 -4.32 3.88
N ARG A 196 6.43 -3.35 4.72
CA ARG A 196 5.03 -2.87 4.78
C ARG A 196 4.59 -2.25 3.45
N ILE A 197 5.46 -1.51 2.77
CA ILE A 197 5.17 -0.98 1.43
C ILE A 197 4.92 -2.12 0.44
N SER A 198 5.71 -3.20 0.48
CA SER A 198 5.48 -4.34 -0.40
C SER A 198 4.18 -5.11 -0.09
N GLU A 199 3.72 -5.12 1.15
CA GLU A 199 2.38 -5.64 1.50
C GLU A 199 1.25 -4.73 0.99
N ILE A 200 1.44 -3.41 1.05
CA ILE A 200 0.50 -2.46 0.44
C ILE A 200 0.45 -2.67 -1.09
N GLU A 201 1.60 -2.88 -1.73
CA GLU A 201 1.71 -3.16 -3.17
C GLU A 201 1.07 -4.51 -3.58
N SER A 202 0.98 -5.49 -2.67
CA SER A 202 0.35 -6.78 -2.97
C SER A 202 -1.18 -6.76 -2.91
N LEU A 203 -1.80 -5.65 -2.48
CA LEU A 203 -3.25 -5.49 -2.50
C LEU A 203 -3.74 -5.30 -3.94
N THR A 204 -4.57 -6.23 -4.41
CA THR A 204 -5.22 -6.11 -5.72
C THR A 204 -6.25 -4.98 -5.71
N MET A 205 -5.97 -3.90 -6.44
CA MET A 205 -6.82 -2.71 -6.55
C MET A 205 -7.39 -2.57 -7.98
N PRO A 206 -8.62 -2.03 -8.14
CA PRO A 206 -9.15 -1.65 -9.45
C PRO A 206 -8.28 -0.61 -10.16
N GLU A 207 -8.44 -0.50 -11.47
CA GLU A 207 -7.77 0.54 -12.26
C GLU A 207 -8.11 1.93 -11.66
N LYS A 208 -7.09 2.73 -11.36
CA LYS A 208 -7.17 4.07 -10.71
C LYS A 208 -7.42 4.08 -9.20
N HIS A 209 -7.58 2.94 -8.52
CA HIS A 209 -7.56 2.91 -7.05
C HIS A 209 -6.12 2.75 -6.58
N PHE A 210 -5.71 3.49 -5.54
CA PHE A 210 -4.36 3.40 -5.00
C PHE A 210 -4.31 3.81 -3.53
N ILE A 211 -3.24 3.38 -2.84
CA ILE A 211 -2.99 3.77 -1.44
C ILE A 211 -1.83 4.76 -1.42
N CYS A 212 -2.05 5.90 -0.77
CA CYS A 212 -1.00 6.86 -0.45
C CYS A 212 -0.54 6.66 0.99
N VAL A 213 0.76 6.47 1.17
CA VAL A 213 1.40 6.59 2.49
C VAL A 213 1.61 8.08 2.76
N ARG A 214 0.99 8.63 3.81
CA ARG A 214 1.11 10.04 4.17
C ARG A 214 2.22 10.29 5.18
N SER A 215 2.29 9.43 6.18
CA SER A 215 3.30 9.50 7.20
C SER A 215 3.49 8.17 7.92
N ILE A 216 4.67 8.00 8.51
CA ILE A 216 5.06 6.90 9.38
C ILE A 216 5.66 7.54 10.62
N TYR A 217 5.06 7.27 11.77
CA TYR A 217 5.56 7.68 13.07
C TYR A 217 6.09 6.47 13.85
N TYR A 218 7.26 6.59 14.45
CA TYR A 218 7.84 5.56 15.31
C TYR A 218 7.88 6.01 16.78
N ASP A 219 7.20 5.25 17.63
CA ASP A 219 7.26 5.41 19.08
C ASP A 219 8.43 4.59 19.65
N ASP A 220 9.63 5.17 19.64
CA ASP A 220 10.85 4.54 20.17
C ASP A 220 10.75 4.12 21.64
N LYS A 221 9.81 4.69 22.42
CA LYS A 221 9.57 4.30 23.82
C LYS A 221 8.82 2.98 23.93
N ASN A 222 7.87 2.74 23.03
CA ASN A 222 6.95 1.60 23.09
C ASN A 222 7.23 0.54 22.00
N GLY A 223 8.13 0.82 21.05
CA GLY A 223 8.54 -0.12 20.00
C GLY A 223 7.44 -0.37 18.96
N GLY A 224 6.74 0.68 18.53
CA GLY A 224 5.64 0.56 17.58
C GLY A 224 5.58 1.65 16.54
N TYR A 225 5.04 1.30 15.37
CA TYR A 225 4.78 2.22 14.27
C TYR A 225 3.32 2.66 14.24
N THR A 226 3.09 3.90 13.83
CA THR A 226 1.79 4.41 13.39
C THR A 226 1.89 4.86 11.95
N TRP A 227 1.16 4.17 11.07
CA TRP A 227 1.10 4.44 9.64
C TRP A 227 -0.16 5.24 9.32
N TYR A 228 -0.01 6.27 8.50
CA TYR A 228 -1.12 7.09 8.04
C TYR A 228 -1.33 6.85 6.56
N LEU A 229 -2.45 6.25 6.20
CA LEU A 229 -2.77 5.82 4.85
C LEU A 229 -4.03 6.51 4.35
N ASP A 230 -4.02 6.92 3.09
CA ASP A 230 -5.23 7.30 2.36
C ASP A 230 -5.48 6.29 1.25
N CYS A 231 -6.65 5.66 1.25
CA CYS A 231 -7.13 4.87 0.12
C CYS A 231 -7.89 5.80 -0.83
N MET A 232 -7.29 6.05 -1.98
CA MET A 232 -7.76 6.98 -2.99
C MET A 232 -8.60 6.23 -4.03
N TYR A 233 -9.79 6.75 -4.33
CA TYR A 233 -10.70 6.18 -5.32
C TYR A 233 -11.44 7.27 -6.12
N PRO A 234 -11.81 7.02 -7.39
CA PRO A 234 -12.61 7.95 -8.17
C PRO A 234 -13.94 8.27 -7.48
N ASN A 235 -14.36 9.54 -7.50
CA ASN A 235 -15.55 9.99 -6.78
C ASN A 235 -16.89 9.42 -7.29
N ASP A 236 -16.91 8.91 -8.51
CA ASP A 236 -18.03 8.21 -9.13
C ASP A 236 -18.05 6.70 -8.84
N GLU A 237 -17.04 6.20 -8.12
CA GLU A 237 -16.90 4.80 -7.74
C GLU A 237 -17.01 4.60 -6.21
N SER A 238 -17.08 3.33 -5.80
CA SER A 238 -17.00 2.94 -4.40
C SER A 238 -15.63 2.29 -4.11
N PRO A 239 -15.06 2.51 -2.92
CA PRO A 239 -13.75 1.97 -2.56
C PRO A 239 -13.78 0.44 -2.57
N ARG A 240 -12.73 -0.20 -3.13
CA ARG A 240 -12.62 -1.67 -3.18
C ARG A 240 -12.55 -2.30 -1.80
N TYR A 241 -11.84 -1.65 -0.89
CA TYR A 241 -11.65 -2.09 0.49
C TYR A 241 -12.11 -0.99 1.43
N SER A 242 -12.80 -1.36 2.50
CA SER A 242 -13.08 -0.47 3.62
C SER A 242 -11.82 -0.16 4.43
N SER A 243 -11.89 0.86 5.29
CA SER A 243 -10.79 1.17 6.20
C SER A 243 -10.46 -0.03 7.12
N ALA A 244 -11.48 -0.72 7.63
CA ALA A 244 -11.31 -1.92 8.44
C ALA A 244 -10.65 -3.08 7.68
N GLN A 245 -11.00 -3.31 6.42
CA GLN A 245 -10.39 -4.36 5.60
C GLN A 245 -8.90 -4.11 5.34
N ILE A 246 -8.53 -2.85 5.05
CA ILE A 246 -7.12 -2.47 4.85
C ILE A 246 -6.32 -2.69 6.15
N LYS A 247 -6.83 -2.19 7.28
CA LYS A 247 -6.21 -2.39 8.60
C LYS A 247 -6.03 -3.87 8.93
N HIS A 248 -7.05 -4.66 8.68
CA HIS A 248 -7.03 -6.09 8.90
C HIS A 248 -5.96 -6.79 8.06
N TYR A 249 -5.90 -6.48 6.76
CA TYR A 249 -4.93 -7.06 5.84
C TYR A 249 -3.49 -6.71 6.23
N LEU A 250 -3.26 -5.47 6.68
CA LEU A 250 -1.95 -4.98 7.09
C LEU A 250 -1.55 -5.35 8.53
N GLY A 251 -2.41 -6.08 9.26
CA GLY A 251 -2.10 -6.56 10.62
C GLY A 251 -2.18 -5.49 11.71
N ASP A 252 -3.11 -4.53 11.60
CA ASP A 252 -3.34 -3.48 12.61
C ASP A 252 -3.52 -4.05 14.03
N GLY A 253 -2.76 -3.50 14.97
CA GLY A 253 -2.80 -3.88 16.39
C GLY A 253 -1.95 -5.10 16.74
N TYR A 254 -1.22 -5.68 15.80
CA TYR A 254 -0.37 -6.85 16.03
C TYR A 254 1.12 -6.54 15.88
N ALA A 255 1.92 -7.36 16.56
CA ALA A 255 3.35 -7.46 16.28
C ALA A 255 3.55 -8.37 15.05
N LEU A 256 4.36 -7.92 14.10
CA LEU A 256 4.59 -8.61 12.83
C LEU A 256 5.94 -9.34 12.87
N GLU A 257 6.38 -9.91 11.75
CA GLU A 257 7.55 -10.80 11.69
C GLU A 257 8.89 -10.12 12.06
N ASP A 258 8.97 -8.80 12.00
CA ASP A 258 10.11 -8.00 12.49
C ASP A 258 10.06 -7.71 14.01
N GLY A 259 9.02 -8.21 14.70
CA GLY A 259 8.80 -8.03 16.13
C GLY A 259 8.28 -6.64 16.52
N GLN A 260 7.97 -5.77 15.56
CA GLN A 260 7.44 -4.43 15.82
C GLN A 260 5.92 -4.44 15.81
N CYS A 261 5.30 -3.62 16.66
CA CYS A 261 3.85 -3.43 16.66
C CYS A 261 3.44 -2.37 15.64
N TYR A 262 2.40 -2.64 14.86
CA TYR A 262 1.92 -1.70 13.84
C TYR A 262 0.50 -1.24 14.13
N SER A 263 0.26 0.07 13.98
CA SER A 263 -1.07 0.65 13.93
C SER A 263 -1.27 1.43 12.64
N PHE A 264 -2.44 1.31 12.04
CA PHE A 264 -2.79 1.95 10.76
C PHE A 264 -3.99 2.89 10.95
N ASP A 265 -3.74 4.18 10.73
CA ASP A 265 -4.76 5.21 10.55
C ASP A 265 -5.09 5.29 9.06
N VAL A 266 -6.17 4.62 8.66
CA VAL A 266 -6.63 4.53 7.26
C VAL A 266 -7.82 5.45 7.06
N LYS A 267 -7.80 6.24 5.99
CA LYS A 267 -8.95 7.03 5.54
C LYS A 267 -9.28 6.78 4.08
N LEU A 268 -10.56 6.82 3.75
CA LEU A 268 -11.04 6.69 2.37
C LEU A 268 -11.21 8.09 1.77
N ARG A 269 -10.68 8.30 0.57
CA ARG A 269 -10.63 9.61 -0.10
C ARG A 269 -11.08 9.51 -1.55
N ALA A 270 -12.30 9.95 -1.80
CA ALA A 270 -12.82 10.17 -3.14
C ALA A 270 -12.06 11.32 -3.81
N TYR A 271 -11.70 11.18 -5.09
CA TYR A 271 -11.05 12.23 -5.86
C TYR A 271 -11.69 12.46 -7.23
N LEU A 272 -11.51 13.68 -7.75
CA LEU A 272 -11.99 14.12 -9.07
C LEU A 272 -10.81 14.28 -10.02
N GLN A 273 -10.57 13.31 -10.91
CA GLN A 273 -9.38 13.28 -11.79
C GLN A 273 -9.22 14.54 -12.66
N LEU A 274 -10.33 15.17 -13.05
CA LEU A 274 -10.36 16.34 -13.92
C LEU A 274 -10.30 17.68 -13.15
N SER A 275 -10.16 17.64 -11.83
CA SER A 275 -10.02 18.86 -11.04
C SER A 275 -8.62 19.44 -11.23
N ASP A 276 -8.52 20.75 -11.43
CA ASP A 276 -7.23 21.46 -11.42
C ASP A 276 -6.53 21.40 -10.05
N HIS A 277 -7.26 20.96 -9.01
CA HIS A 277 -6.76 20.72 -7.66
C HIS A 277 -6.44 19.25 -7.39
N TYR A 278 -6.59 18.37 -8.38
CA TYR A 278 -6.31 16.95 -8.21
C TYR A 278 -4.82 16.67 -8.31
N ASP A 279 -4.26 16.26 -7.19
CA ASP A 279 -2.93 15.69 -7.09
C ASP A 279 -2.98 14.61 -5.99
N PRO A 280 -2.57 13.35 -6.28
CA PRO A 280 -2.46 12.29 -5.28
C PRO A 280 -1.72 12.73 -4.01
N ASP A 281 -0.71 13.59 -4.17
CA ASP A 281 0.14 14.14 -3.12
C ASP A 281 -0.07 15.64 -2.95
N HIS A 282 -1.30 16.12 -3.14
CA HIS A 282 -1.64 17.51 -2.87
C HIS A 282 -1.23 17.90 -1.43
N TYR A 283 -0.61 19.08 -1.28
CA TYR A 283 0.00 19.49 -0.01
C TYR A 283 -1.01 19.56 1.15
N ASP A 284 -2.29 19.81 0.88
CA ASP A 284 -3.36 19.84 1.88
C ASP A 284 -3.54 18.53 2.66
N TYR A 285 -3.25 17.38 2.03
CA TYR A 285 -3.29 16.08 2.71
C TYR A 285 -2.19 15.94 3.78
N TYR A 286 -1.12 16.72 3.62
CA TYR A 286 0.06 16.69 4.48
C TYR A 286 -0.02 17.77 5.56
N THR A 287 -0.29 19.01 5.18
CA THR A 287 -0.28 20.17 6.08
C THR A 287 -1.37 20.08 7.14
N ARG A 288 -2.58 19.61 6.77
CA ARG A 288 -3.74 19.52 7.68
C ARG A 288 -3.49 18.65 8.89
N TYR A 289 -2.74 17.56 8.73
CA TYR A 289 -2.56 16.53 9.77
C TYR A 289 -1.13 16.45 10.28
N MET A 290 -0.30 17.47 10.02
CA MET A 290 1.11 17.47 10.39
C MET A 290 1.33 17.18 11.89
N HIS A 291 0.48 17.73 12.77
CA HIS A 291 0.56 17.43 14.20
C HIS A 291 0.33 15.93 14.49
N SER A 292 -0.67 15.31 13.87
CA SER A 292 -0.92 13.86 14.00
C SER A 292 0.30 13.06 13.54
N TYR A 293 0.83 13.39 12.37
CA TYR A 293 1.99 12.74 11.76
C TYR A 293 3.25 12.80 12.64
N LEU A 294 3.53 13.95 13.25
CA LEU A 294 4.74 14.14 14.05
C LEU A 294 4.67 13.52 15.45
N TYR A 295 3.47 13.28 15.99
CA TYR A 295 3.27 12.85 17.38
C TYR A 295 2.57 11.51 17.52
N GLY A 296 2.31 10.78 16.43
CA GLY A 296 1.63 9.48 16.49
C GLY A 296 0.17 9.57 16.94
N ALA A 297 -0.49 10.72 16.76
CA ALA A 297 -1.88 10.90 17.17
C ALA A 297 -2.84 10.58 16.01
N LYS A 298 -4.01 10.00 16.30
CA LYS A 298 -5.05 9.79 15.29
C LYS A 298 -5.40 11.10 14.57
N ARG A 299 -5.67 11.00 13.26
CA ARG A 299 -6.11 12.14 12.47
C ARG A 299 -7.53 12.56 12.88
N GLU A 300 -7.79 13.86 12.84
CA GLU A 300 -9.15 14.39 13.02
C GLU A 300 -10.08 13.80 11.96
N SER A 301 -11.21 13.23 12.36
CA SER A 301 -12.19 12.59 11.48
C SER A 301 -13.51 13.36 11.48
N ASN A 302 -14.13 13.47 10.30
CA ASN A 302 -15.51 13.96 10.20
C ASN A 302 -16.50 12.82 10.52
N TRP A 303 -17.79 13.13 10.50
CA TRP A 303 -18.84 12.14 10.75
C TRP A 303 -18.78 10.96 9.77
N ASP A 304 -18.58 11.23 8.48
CA ASP A 304 -18.51 10.18 7.45
C ASP A 304 -17.33 9.22 7.68
N ASP A 305 -16.14 9.76 8.01
CA ASP A 305 -14.94 8.97 8.35
C ASP A 305 -15.21 8.06 9.57
N LEU A 306 -15.92 8.56 10.58
CA LEU A 306 -16.23 7.79 11.80
C LEU A 306 -17.30 6.72 11.56
N GLU A 307 -18.34 7.06 10.80
CA GLU A 307 -19.42 6.14 10.47
C GLU A 307 -18.90 5.00 9.58
N GLU A 308 -18.09 5.29 8.56
CA GLU A 308 -17.46 4.28 7.72
C GLU A 308 -16.57 3.34 8.53
N ALA A 309 -15.71 3.88 9.39
CA ALA A 309 -14.80 3.07 10.19
C ALA A 309 -15.55 2.17 11.18
N TYR A 310 -16.61 2.67 11.83
CA TYR A 310 -17.43 1.89 12.75
C TYR A 310 -18.21 0.79 12.03
N LYS A 311 -18.93 1.16 10.97
CA LYS A 311 -19.78 0.22 10.23
C LYS A 311 -18.95 -0.87 9.56
N SER A 312 -17.84 -0.51 8.93
CA SER A 312 -16.99 -1.47 8.24
C SER A 312 -16.27 -2.43 9.20
N ASP A 313 -15.97 -2.00 10.42
CA ASP A 313 -15.39 -2.86 11.46
C ASP A 313 -16.42 -3.89 11.97
N GLU A 314 -17.66 -3.47 12.24
CA GLU A 314 -18.77 -4.36 12.60
C GLU A 314 -19.05 -5.38 11.48
N GLU A 315 -19.20 -4.91 10.23
CA GLU A 315 -19.44 -5.78 9.08
C GLU A 315 -18.30 -6.79 8.85
N LEU A 316 -17.05 -6.39 9.09
CA LEU A 316 -15.91 -7.28 8.97
C LEU A 316 -15.91 -8.34 10.06
N LYS A 317 -16.19 -7.96 11.32
CA LYS A 317 -16.31 -8.92 12.43
C LYS A 317 -17.43 -9.93 12.19
N GLU A 318 -18.60 -9.47 11.76
CA GLU A 318 -19.72 -10.36 11.40
C GLU A 318 -19.33 -11.32 10.28
N ARG A 319 -18.68 -10.83 9.23
CA ARG A 319 -18.24 -11.64 8.09
C ARG A 319 -17.22 -12.70 8.50
N LEU A 320 -16.21 -12.33 9.30
CA LEU A 320 -15.19 -13.25 9.81
C LEU A 320 -15.80 -14.29 10.75
N ASN A 321 -16.77 -13.90 11.58
CA ASN A 321 -17.47 -14.84 12.46
C ASN A 321 -18.34 -15.81 11.66
N ALA A 322 -19.07 -15.33 10.65
CA ALA A 322 -19.89 -16.17 9.78
C ALA A 322 -19.04 -17.14 8.95
N SER A 323 -17.88 -16.70 8.44
CA SER A 323 -16.98 -17.56 7.68
C SER A 323 -16.32 -18.65 8.53
N LYS A 324 -16.23 -18.47 9.85
CA LYS A 324 -15.60 -19.44 10.77
C LYS A 324 -16.22 -20.84 10.68
N THR A 325 -17.55 -20.92 10.56
CA THR A 325 -18.28 -22.21 10.58
C THR A 325 -18.93 -22.58 9.26
N ALA A 326 -19.23 -21.63 8.38
CA ALA A 326 -20.03 -21.88 7.17
C ALA A 326 -19.54 -23.06 6.30
N SER A 327 -18.24 -23.12 5.96
CA SER A 327 -17.69 -24.23 5.18
C SER A 327 -17.64 -25.55 5.95
N PHE A 328 -17.34 -25.48 7.24
CA PHE A 328 -17.30 -26.66 8.12
C PHE A 328 -18.69 -27.29 8.28
N ASP A 329 -19.72 -26.48 8.54
CA ASP A 329 -21.10 -26.94 8.73
C ASP A 329 -21.64 -27.58 7.44
N ARG A 330 -21.29 -27.04 6.27
CA ARG A 330 -21.61 -27.67 4.97
C ARG A 330 -20.91 -29.01 4.77
N LEU A 331 -19.64 -29.12 5.18
CA LEU A 331 -18.90 -30.38 5.10
C LEU A 331 -19.48 -31.43 6.06
N VAL A 332 -19.86 -31.04 7.27
CA VAL A 332 -20.58 -31.89 8.24
C VAL A 332 -21.90 -32.40 7.65
N ALA A 333 -22.68 -31.52 7.04
CA ALA A 333 -23.93 -31.89 6.37
C ALA A 333 -23.67 -32.91 5.25
N LYS A 334 -22.62 -32.69 4.43
CA LYS A 334 -22.24 -33.60 3.34
C LYS A 334 -21.84 -34.99 3.83
N PHE A 335 -21.06 -35.10 4.91
CA PHE A 335 -20.76 -36.39 5.50
C PHE A 335 -22.02 -37.09 6.04
N SER A 336 -22.96 -36.33 6.59
CA SER A 336 -24.21 -36.87 7.15
C SER A 336 -25.18 -37.42 6.10
N GLU A 337 -25.00 -37.07 4.82
CA GLU A 337 -25.79 -37.61 3.70
C GLU A 337 -25.33 -39.01 3.25
N ILE A 338 -24.19 -39.51 3.74
CA ILE A 338 -23.57 -40.76 3.26
C ILE A 338 -24.12 -41.97 4.02
N GLY A 339 -24.92 -42.80 3.34
CA GLY A 339 -25.68 -43.87 4.01
C GLY A 339 -24.89 -44.99 4.69
N PHE A 340 -23.62 -45.24 4.33
CA PHE A 340 -22.79 -46.27 4.98
C PHE A 340 -21.91 -45.74 6.12
N LEU A 341 -22.04 -44.45 6.44
CA LEU A 341 -21.22 -43.72 7.39
C LEU A 341 -22.12 -42.93 8.34
N ARG A 342 -21.99 -43.19 9.64
CA ARG A 342 -22.63 -42.41 10.70
C ARG A 342 -21.62 -41.44 11.29
N LEU A 343 -21.83 -40.15 11.10
CA LEU A 343 -21.02 -39.12 11.76
C LEU A 343 -21.37 -39.09 13.26
N VAL A 344 -20.43 -39.56 14.10
CA VAL A 344 -20.59 -39.63 15.55
C VAL A 344 -20.28 -38.28 16.20
N ARG A 345 -19.22 -37.62 15.73
CA ARG A 345 -18.79 -36.33 16.26
C ARG A 345 -18.01 -35.54 15.22
N ALA A 346 -18.13 -34.22 15.25
CA ALA A 346 -17.32 -33.31 14.45
C ALA A 346 -16.86 -32.14 15.30
N SER A 347 -15.62 -31.69 15.11
CA SER A 347 -15.05 -30.51 15.76
C SER A 347 -14.28 -29.69 14.74
N ASN A 348 -14.56 -28.39 14.66
CA ASN A 348 -13.83 -27.47 13.80
C ASN A 348 -12.53 -27.03 14.48
N ALA A 349 -11.58 -26.54 13.69
CA ALA A 349 -10.37 -25.89 14.19
C ALA A 349 -10.71 -24.60 14.95
N ARG A 350 -9.90 -24.26 15.96
CA ARG A 350 -10.05 -23.05 16.80
C ARG A 350 -8.88 -22.07 16.67
N VAL A 351 -8.33 -21.90 15.47
CA VAL A 351 -7.13 -21.10 15.21
C VAL A 351 -7.26 -19.65 15.71
N GLU A 352 -8.47 -19.09 15.71
CA GLU A 352 -8.73 -17.72 16.13
C GLU A 352 -8.58 -17.49 17.63
N ASP A 353 -8.61 -18.56 18.43
CA ASP A 353 -8.52 -18.51 19.88
C ASP A 353 -7.09 -18.68 20.40
N LEU A 354 -6.12 -18.97 19.53
CA LEU A 354 -4.73 -19.23 19.91
C LEU A 354 -4.11 -18.04 20.66
N ASP A 355 -4.44 -16.82 20.23
CA ASP A 355 -3.98 -15.59 20.87
C ASP A 355 -4.63 -15.34 22.23
N LYS A 356 -5.60 -16.13 22.69
CA LYS A 356 -6.14 -15.99 24.05
C LYS A 356 -5.28 -16.67 25.11
N PHE A 357 -4.40 -17.59 24.70
CA PHE A 357 -3.59 -18.41 25.62
C PHE A 357 -2.35 -17.69 26.15
N HIS A 358 -1.87 -16.62 25.49
CA HIS A 358 -0.62 -15.95 25.88
C HIS A 358 -0.72 -15.11 27.18
N LEU A 359 -1.92 -14.66 27.57
CA LEU A 359 -2.12 -13.79 28.73
C LEU A 359 -2.60 -14.52 29.99
N GLN A 360 -3.01 -15.78 29.87
CA GLN A 360 -3.71 -16.48 30.96
C GLN A 360 -2.80 -17.45 31.71
N ARG A 361 -2.77 -17.33 33.04
CA ARG A 361 -2.03 -18.25 33.92
C ARG A 361 -2.76 -19.58 34.12
N SER A 362 -4.09 -19.58 34.05
CA SER A 362 -4.95 -20.76 34.22
C SER A 362 -5.59 -21.12 32.88
N TRP A 363 -5.01 -22.12 32.20
CA TRP A 363 -5.56 -22.57 30.92
C TRP A 363 -6.84 -23.38 31.06
N SER A 364 -7.10 -23.99 32.23
CA SER A 364 -8.34 -24.74 32.48
C SER A 364 -9.56 -23.84 32.37
N ASP A 365 -9.53 -22.66 33.01
CA ASP A 365 -10.65 -21.72 33.00
C ASP A 365 -10.89 -21.17 31.59
N LEU A 366 -9.79 -20.92 30.85
CA LEU A 366 -9.86 -20.47 29.47
C LEU A 366 -10.49 -21.53 28.55
N ILE A 367 -10.02 -22.77 28.62
CA ILE A 367 -10.54 -23.90 27.82
C ILE A 367 -12.03 -24.10 28.11
N SER A 368 -12.44 -24.09 29.38
CA SER A 368 -13.85 -24.20 29.76
C SER A 368 -14.69 -23.02 29.25
N SER A 369 -14.17 -21.79 29.30
CA SER A 369 -14.91 -20.61 28.83
C SER A 369 -15.08 -20.54 27.31
N LEU A 370 -14.11 -21.08 26.56
CA LEU A 370 -14.10 -21.05 25.10
C LEU A 370 -14.81 -22.25 24.46
N ASP A 371 -15.28 -23.19 25.30
CA ASP A 371 -15.87 -24.46 24.90
C ASP A 371 -14.96 -25.22 23.92
N ILE A 372 -13.65 -25.23 24.23
CA ILE A 372 -12.65 -25.91 23.41
C ILE A 372 -12.68 -27.39 23.79
N ASP A 373 -13.49 -28.13 23.04
CA ASP A 373 -13.76 -29.54 23.24
C ASP A 373 -12.54 -30.45 22.92
N THR A 374 -11.54 -29.91 22.20
CA THR A 374 -10.30 -30.60 21.81
C THR A 374 -9.13 -29.62 21.67
N ASP A 375 -7.89 -30.08 21.86
CA ASP A 375 -6.62 -29.37 21.66
C ASP A 375 -6.32 -28.97 20.19
N ARG A 376 -7.36 -28.83 19.36
CA ARG A 376 -7.27 -28.74 17.90
C ARG A 376 -7.41 -27.30 17.40
N PHE A 377 -6.32 -26.56 17.51
CA PHE A 377 -6.24 -25.20 16.98
C PHE A 377 -6.16 -25.15 15.45
N PHE A 378 -5.44 -26.09 14.83
CA PHE A 378 -5.09 -26.02 13.40
C PHE A 378 -5.72 -27.13 12.54
N SER A 379 -6.59 -27.96 13.12
CA SER A 379 -7.21 -29.07 12.39
C SER A 379 -8.69 -29.20 12.71
N ALA A 380 -9.47 -29.58 11.70
CA ALA A 380 -10.81 -30.12 11.90
C ALA A 380 -10.74 -31.63 12.10
N TRP A 381 -11.69 -32.16 12.86
CA TRP A 381 -11.75 -33.55 13.22
C TRP A 381 -13.16 -34.10 13.10
N PHE A 382 -13.26 -35.31 12.60
CA PHE A 382 -14.49 -36.05 12.40
C PHE A 382 -14.30 -37.48 12.92
N LEU A 383 -15.28 -37.97 13.65
CA LEU A 383 -15.37 -39.35 14.11
C LEU A 383 -16.55 -40.01 13.41
N PHE A 384 -16.26 -41.12 12.74
CA PHE A 384 -17.22 -41.89 11.97
C PHE A 384 -17.36 -43.29 12.54
N ASP A 385 -18.59 -43.78 12.54
CA ASP A 385 -18.93 -45.19 12.64
C ASP A 385 -19.30 -45.68 11.23
N VAL A 386 -18.61 -46.73 10.77
CA VAL A 386 -18.53 -47.12 9.37
C VAL A 386 -18.99 -48.55 9.18
N GLN A 387 -20.03 -48.74 8.36
CA GLN A 387 -20.56 -50.06 8.03
C GLN A 387 -19.76 -50.77 6.93
N SER A 388 -19.05 -50.01 6.09
CA SER A 388 -18.26 -50.56 4.97
C SER A 388 -16.93 -49.84 4.83
N VAL A 389 -15.86 -50.51 5.26
CA VAL A 389 -14.48 -49.99 5.22
C VAL A 389 -14.02 -49.77 3.78
N ASP A 390 -14.39 -50.64 2.84
CA ASP A 390 -14.02 -50.48 1.42
C ASP A 390 -14.65 -49.22 0.81
N LYS A 391 -15.94 -48.96 1.08
CA LYS A 391 -16.60 -47.75 0.62
C LYS A 391 -16.03 -46.49 1.28
N LEU A 392 -15.60 -46.58 2.54
CA LEU A 392 -14.86 -45.49 3.20
C LEU A 392 -13.55 -45.20 2.47
N HIS A 393 -12.73 -46.20 2.16
CA HIS A 393 -11.49 -45.96 1.43
C HIS A 393 -11.72 -45.38 0.04
N GLN A 394 -12.78 -45.81 -0.65
CA GLN A 394 -13.19 -45.19 -1.91
C GLN A 394 -13.56 -43.72 -1.71
N LEU A 395 -14.43 -43.38 -0.76
CA LEU A 395 -14.79 -42.00 -0.44
C LEU A 395 -13.55 -41.14 -0.14
N ILE A 396 -12.66 -41.63 0.72
CA ILE A 396 -11.46 -40.91 1.14
C ILE A 396 -10.53 -40.63 -0.05
N SER A 397 -10.50 -41.48 -1.08
CA SER A 397 -9.71 -41.25 -2.29
C SER A 397 -10.18 -40.04 -3.13
N TYR A 398 -11.40 -39.53 -2.92
CA TYR A 398 -11.90 -38.32 -3.56
C TYR A 398 -11.57 -37.04 -2.76
N ILE A 399 -11.11 -37.17 -1.52
CA ILE A 399 -10.67 -36.01 -0.74
C ILE A 399 -9.23 -35.68 -1.15
N PRO A 400 -8.96 -34.46 -1.62
CA PRO A 400 -7.63 -34.12 -2.12
C PRO A 400 -6.61 -34.01 -0.99
N GLN A 401 -5.35 -34.29 -1.33
CA GLN A 401 -4.21 -34.18 -0.45
C GLN A 401 -3.06 -33.49 -1.20
N HIS A 402 -2.36 -32.59 -0.53
CA HIS A 402 -1.24 -31.82 -1.05
C HIS A 402 -0.21 -31.57 0.07
N VAL A 403 0.98 -31.06 -0.25
CA VAL A 403 1.98 -30.68 0.76
C VAL A 403 1.44 -29.57 1.69
N LEU A 404 0.57 -28.71 1.16
CA LEU A 404 0.04 -27.53 1.85
C LEU A 404 -1.24 -27.80 2.65
N TYR A 405 -1.97 -28.86 2.32
CA TYR A 405 -3.19 -29.26 3.02
C TYR A 405 -3.33 -30.77 2.96
N SER A 406 -3.61 -31.38 4.10
CA SER A 406 -3.60 -32.83 4.21
C SER A 406 -4.65 -33.33 5.17
N PHE A 407 -5.02 -34.59 5.00
CA PHE A 407 -5.80 -35.32 5.96
C PHE A 407 -5.03 -36.52 6.52
N ARG A 408 -5.41 -36.95 7.72
CA ARG A 408 -5.00 -38.20 8.35
C ARG A 408 -6.25 -39.00 8.70
N LEU A 409 -6.32 -40.22 8.19
CA LEU A 409 -7.34 -41.19 8.55
C LEU A 409 -6.75 -42.19 9.55
N THR A 410 -7.42 -42.47 10.65
CA THR A 410 -6.96 -43.39 11.69
C THR A 410 -8.11 -44.29 12.14
N ARG A 411 -7.86 -45.59 12.29
CA ARG A 411 -8.83 -46.51 12.89
C ARG A 411 -8.72 -46.43 14.41
N ALA A 412 -9.84 -46.17 15.08
CA ALA A 412 -9.91 -46.12 16.54
C ALA A 412 -10.30 -47.50 17.10
N TYR A 413 -9.68 -47.87 18.22
CA TYR A 413 -10.03 -49.05 19.01
C TYR A 413 -10.41 -48.58 20.41
N ILE A 414 -11.63 -48.89 20.85
CA ILE A 414 -12.15 -48.46 22.16
C ILE A 414 -11.88 -49.54 23.20
N TYR A 415 -11.30 -49.15 24.32
CA TYR A 415 -11.13 -50.00 25.50
C TYR A 415 -12.03 -49.48 26.62
N LEU A 416 -12.92 -50.33 27.12
CA LEU A 416 -13.83 -50.00 28.21
C LEU A 416 -13.21 -50.39 29.56
N PRO A 417 -13.47 -49.63 30.64
CA PRO A 417 -13.01 -49.99 31.98
C PRO A 417 -13.54 -51.35 32.42
N GLU A 418 -12.70 -52.10 33.14
CA GLU A 418 -13.02 -53.37 33.78
C GLU A 418 -12.55 -53.33 35.26
N ASP A 419 -12.99 -54.29 36.06
CA ASP A 419 -12.55 -54.43 37.45
C ASP A 419 -11.02 -54.57 37.56
N ASN A 420 -10.48 -54.12 38.71
CA ASN A 420 -9.05 -54.17 39.05
C ASN A 420 -8.14 -53.29 38.18
N ASP A 421 -8.59 -52.08 37.83
CA ASP A 421 -7.82 -51.11 37.03
C ASP A 421 -7.35 -51.67 35.68
N ARG A 422 -8.19 -52.51 35.05
CA ARG A 422 -7.95 -53.08 33.72
C ARG A 422 -8.92 -52.51 32.70
N SER A 423 -8.64 -52.77 31.43
CA SER A 423 -9.52 -52.41 30.33
C SER A 423 -9.69 -53.59 29.38
N ARG A 424 -10.89 -53.72 28.80
CA ARG A 424 -11.21 -54.72 27.78
C ARG A 424 -11.50 -54.03 26.46
N LEU A 425 -11.06 -54.64 25.35
CA LEU A 425 -11.39 -54.14 24.02
C LEU A 425 -12.89 -54.30 23.80
N ASP A 426 -13.54 -53.23 23.35
CA ASP A 426 -14.92 -53.28 22.87
C ASP A 426 -14.89 -53.90 21.48
N SER A 427 -15.26 -55.18 21.39
CA SER A 427 -14.98 -56.04 20.23
C SER A 427 -16.22 -56.29 19.38
N ASP A 428 -17.12 -55.31 19.24
CA ASP A 428 -18.22 -55.44 18.30
C ASP A 428 -17.65 -55.53 16.87
N GLU A 429 -17.68 -56.72 16.27
CA GLU A 429 -16.96 -57.03 15.02
C GLU A 429 -17.52 -56.27 13.80
N ASP A 430 -18.71 -55.69 13.95
CA ASP A 430 -19.46 -54.98 12.91
C ASP A 430 -19.40 -53.44 13.05
N GLU A 431 -18.80 -52.89 14.11
CA GLU A 431 -18.62 -51.45 14.29
C GLU A 431 -17.17 -51.00 13.99
N TYR A 432 -16.98 -50.23 12.92
CA TYR A 432 -15.67 -49.70 12.55
C TYR A 432 -15.58 -48.20 12.80
N LEU A 433 -14.86 -47.81 13.84
CA LEU A 433 -14.64 -46.41 14.16
C LEU A 433 -13.40 -45.85 13.45
N PHE A 434 -13.59 -44.72 12.76
CA PHE A 434 -12.53 -43.99 12.07
C PHE A 434 -12.52 -42.52 12.44
N GLU A 435 -11.31 -42.01 12.67
CA GLU A 435 -11.04 -40.60 12.84
C GLU A 435 -10.44 -40.01 11.57
N LEU A 436 -11.07 -38.96 11.05
CA LEU A 436 -10.54 -38.13 9.98
C LEU A 436 -10.11 -36.79 10.57
N THR A 437 -8.82 -36.48 10.47
CA THR A 437 -8.28 -35.16 10.81
C THR A 437 -7.90 -34.45 9.52
N MET A 438 -8.40 -33.24 9.30
CA MET A 438 -8.04 -32.39 8.16
C MET A 438 -7.27 -31.17 8.66
N SER A 439 -6.14 -30.85 8.04
CA SER A 439 -5.20 -29.82 8.49
C SER A 439 -4.56 -29.06 7.34
N ILE A 440 -4.23 -27.79 7.60
CA ILE A 440 -3.40 -26.95 6.72
C ILE A 440 -1.96 -26.96 7.24
N HIS A 441 -0.98 -26.96 6.33
CA HIS A 441 0.43 -26.92 6.67
C HIS A 441 0.81 -25.56 7.28
N PRO A 442 1.66 -25.52 8.34
CA PRO A 442 2.05 -24.26 8.99
C PRO A 442 2.65 -23.19 8.08
N ALA A 443 3.29 -23.60 6.98
CA ALA A 443 3.85 -22.67 5.99
C ALA A 443 2.82 -21.76 5.31
N GLU A 444 1.54 -22.15 5.28
CA GLU A 444 0.44 -21.32 4.74
C GLU A 444 -0.19 -20.42 5.81
N LEU A 445 0.19 -20.59 7.08
CA LEU A 445 -0.43 -19.93 8.21
C LEU A 445 0.34 -18.64 8.57
N SER A 446 0.25 -17.64 7.71
CA SER A 446 0.83 -16.31 7.97
C SER A 446 0.15 -15.63 9.17
N ASN A 447 -1.16 -15.79 9.31
CA ASN A 447 -1.95 -15.30 10.44
C ASN A 447 -3.22 -16.14 10.64
N LYS A 448 -3.94 -15.92 11.74
CA LYS A 448 -5.16 -16.67 12.10
C LYS A 448 -6.31 -16.52 11.09
N PHE A 449 -6.37 -15.43 10.34
CA PHE A 449 -7.42 -15.16 9.36
C PHE A 449 -7.15 -15.90 8.05
N THR A 450 -5.93 -15.77 7.50
CA THR A 450 -5.47 -16.54 6.34
C THR A 450 -5.54 -18.04 6.64
N ALA A 451 -5.20 -18.45 7.86
CA ALA A 451 -5.38 -19.84 8.31
C ALA A 451 -6.83 -20.32 8.18
N ARG A 452 -7.82 -19.51 8.61
CA ARG A 452 -9.24 -19.84 8.48
C ARG A 452 -9.67 -19.91 7.01
N GLU A 453 -9.27 -18.94 6.20
CA GLU A 453 -9.59 -18.91 4.78
C GLU A 453 -9.08 -20.17 4.06
N LYS A 454 -7.80 -20.53 4.28
CA LYS A 454 -7.20 -21.75 3.71
C LYS A 454 -7.86 -23.03 4.21
N LEU A 455 -8.25 -23.07 5.48
CA LEU A 455 -8.97 -24.23 6.02
C LEU A 455 -10.37 -24.36 5.38
N ASN A 456 -11.08 -23.24 5.20
CA ASN A 456 -12.38 -23.23 4.52
C ASN A 456 -12.26 -23.62 3.06
N GLU A 457 -11.25 -23.12 2.33
CA GLU A 457 -10.94 -23.56 0.96
C GLU A 457 -10.75 -25.09 0.89
N TYR A 458 -10.04 -25.66 1.86
CA TYR A 458 -9.84 -27.11 1.91
C TYR A 458 -11.15 -27.87 2.18
N PHE A 459 -12.02 -27.34 3.04
CA PHE A 459 -13.35 -27.93 3.25
C PHE A 459 -14.20 -27.90 1.98
N GLU A 460 -14.17 -26.83 1.20
CA GLU A 460 -14.87 -26.76 -0.09
C GLU A 460 -14.35 -27.80 -1.09
N LEU A 461 -13.04 -28.00 -1.14
CA LEU A 461 -12.43 -29.04 -1.97
C LEU A 461 -12.89 -30.45 -1.55
N ALA A 462 -12.96 -30.71 -0.24
CA ALA A 462 -13.49 -31.98 0.26
C ALA A 462 -14.98 -32.15 -0.06
N ILE A 463 -15.79 -31.09 0.08
CA ILE A 463 -17.22 -31.11 -0.32
C ILE A 463 -17.38 -31.48 -1.79
N GLN A 464 -16.57 -30.90 -2.68
CA GLN A 464 -16.58 -31.23 -4.11
C GLN A 464 -16.19 -32.70 -4.35
N GLY A 465 -15.16 -33.20 -3.67
CA GLY A 465 -14.75 -34.59 -3.72
C GLY A 465 -15.86 -35.56 -3.28
N ILE A 466 -16.53 -35.27 -2.16
CA ILE A 466 -17.67 -36.06 -1.67
C ILE A 466 -18.81 -36.05 -2.70
N GLY A 467 -19.11 -34.90 -3.30
CA GLY A 467 -20.13 -34.81 -4.36
C GLY A 467 -19.80 -35.66 -5.59
N ALA A 468 -18.53 -35.69 -6.01
CA ALA A 468 -18.08 -36.53 -7.11
C ALA A 468 -18.17 -38.03 -6.77
N PHE A 469 -17.82 -38.40 -5.54
CA PHE A 469 -18.00 -39.78 -5.05
C PHE A 469 -19.48 -40.20 -5.08
N GLN A 470 -20.39 -39.35 -4.60
CA GLN A 470 -21.82 -39.62 -4.62
C GLN A 470 -22.33 -39.79 -6.06
N ALA A 471 -21.95 -38.90 -6.98
CA ALA A 471 -22.37 -38.98 -8.38
C ALA A 471 -21.91 -40.26 -9.09
N ASN A 472 -20.72 -40.76 -8.77
CA ASN A 472 -20.16 -41.99 -9.37
C ASN A 472 -20.74 -43.28 -8.78
N ASN A 473 -21.41 -43.21 -7.62
CA ASN A 473 -21.97 -44.35 -6.90
C ASN A 473 -23.50 -44.27 -6.72
N SER A 474 -24.15 -43.33 -7.41
CA SER A 474 -25.62 -43.16 -7.45
C SER A 474 -26.30 -44.06 -8.47
#